data_AF-A0A2V7EVG7-F1
#
_entry.id   AF-A0A2V7EVG7-F1
#
_cell.length_a   1.000
_cell.length_b   1.000
_cell.length_c   1.000
_cell.angle_alpha   90.00
_cell.angle_beta   90.00
_cell.angle_gamma   90.00
#
_symmetry.space_group_name_H-M   'P 1'
#
loop_
_entity.id
_entity.type
_entity.pdbx_description
1 polymer ?
#
loop_
_entity_poly.entity_id
_entity_poly.type
_entity_poly.pdbx_seq_one_letter_code
_entity_poly.pdbx_strand_id
1 'polypeptide(L)'
;MDGPAGRRRARAGARALLRRDGSHRSRRAGVGPLSRYDVNVLLYRLKKDAAFRDRFRRDPTDALRAAELSDDERDALVRWNPRRLNELGGSLHLLLSIPDLGAH
;
A
#
# COMPACT_ATOMS: atom_id res chain seq x y z
N MET A 1 -36.83 -11.49 37.40
CA MET A 1 -36.11 -12.42 36.52
C MET A 1 -36.16 -11.83 35.13
N ASP A 2 -35.11 -11.08 34.82
CA ASP A 2 -34.96 -10.20 33.67
C ASP A 2 -34.46 -10.94 32.42
N GLY A 3 -34.97 -10.51 31.25
CA GLY A 3 -34.22 -10.51 29.99
C GLY A 3 -34.69 -11.45 28.87
N PRO A 4 -35.34 -10.93 27.81
CA PRO A 4 -35.28 -11.54 26.49
C PRO A 4 -34.15 -10.94 25.64
N ALA A 5 -33.28 -11.82 25.16
CA ALA A 5 -32.14 -11.52 24.32
C ALA A 5 -32.53 -11.04 22.90
N GLY A 6 -32.02 -9.87 22.52
CA GLY A 6 -31.33 -9.64 21.25
C GLY A 6 -32.12 -9.74 19.93
N ARG A 7 -32.89 -8.71 19.58
CA ARG A 7 -33.31 -8.45 18.19
C ARG A 7 -32.09 -8.06 17.33
N ARG A 8 -31.65 -8.92 16.41
CA ARG A 8 -30.72 -8.51 15.34
C ARG A 8 -31.49 -7.81 14.22
N ARG A 9 -31.48 -6.48 14.26
CA ARG A 9 -31.87 -5.63 13.12
C ARG A 9 -30.73 -5.57 12.11
N ALA A 10 -31.07 -5.83 10.85
CA ALA A 10 -30.28 -5.48 9.69
C ALA A 10 -29.91 -3.99 9.71
N ARG A 11 -28.65 -3.69 9.39
CA ARG A 11 -28.22 -2.36 8.94
C ARG A 11 -27.45 -2.53 7.64
N ALA A 12 -28.18 -2.34 6.54
CA ALA A 12 -27.62 -1.73 5.35
C ALA A 12 -27.19 -0.30 5.70
N GLY A 13 -25.96 0.07 5.32
CA GLY A 13 -25.42 1.39 5.66
C GLY A 13 -24.05 1.68 5.05
N ALA A 14 -24.08 2.07 3.77
CA ALA A 14 -23.33 3.18 3.18
C ALA A 14 -21.81 3.32 3.46
N ARG A 15 -21.01 3.17 2.39
CA ARG A 15 -20.20 4.29 1.83
C ARG A 15 -19.62 3.92 0.46
N ALA A 16 -20.34 4.32 -0.57
CA ALA A 16 -19.79 4.54 -1.90
C ALA A 16 -18.90 5.79 -1.85
N LEU A 17 -17.59 5.58 -1.82
CA LEU A 17 -16.57 6.57 -2.16
C LEU A 17 -15.58 5.72 -2.97
N LEU A 18 -15.64 5.72 -4.28
CA LEU A 18 -14.80 6.59 -5.10
C LEU A 18 -15.47 6.80 -6.48
N ARG A 19 -16.29 7.84 -6.60
CA ARG A 19 -16.36 8.61 -7.84
C ARG A 19 -15.54 9.86 -7.63
N ARG A 20 -14.45 9.99 -8.36
CA ARG A 20 -13.87 11.29 -8.68
C ARG A 20 -13.47 11.27 -10.15
N ASP A 21 -14.36 11.85 -10.95
CA ASP A 21 -14.08 12.35 -12.29
C ASP A 21 -13.32 13.67 -12.13
N GLY A 22 -12.29 13.90 -12.96
CA GLY A 22 -11.50 15.14 -12.89
C GLY A 22 -10.11 15.08 -13.51
N SER A 23 -10.07 15.19 -14.84
CA SER A 23 -9.16 16.04 -15.63
C SER A 23 -7.64 15.87 -15.48
N HIS A 24 -7.05 15.30 -16.55
CA HIS A 24 -5.72 15.58 -17.11
C HIS A 24 -4.87 16.61 -16.34
N ARG A 25 -3.89 16.14 -15.55
CA ARG A 25 -2.75 16.97 -15.12
C ARG A 25 -1.45 16.28 -15.47
N SER A 26 -0.90 16.70 -16.61
CA SER A 26 0.50 16.53 -16.91
C SER A 26 1.33 17.53 -16.10
N ARG A 27 2.45 17.03 -15.56
CA ARG A 27 3.71 17.73 -15.25
C ARG A 27 3.88 18.44 -13.89
N ARG A 28 4.91 17.91 -13.21
CA ARG A 28 5.99 18.54 -12.42
C ARG A 28 5.85 18.56 -10.89
N ALA A 29 6.83 17.86 -10.31
CA ALA A 29 7.53 18.17 -9.07
C ALA A 29 6.65 18.36 -7.83
N GLY A 30 6.38 17.25 -7.13
CA GLY A 30 5.76 17.27 -5.81
C GLY A 30 6.32 16.16 -4.94
N VAL A 31 7.55 16.30 -4.45
CA VAL A 31 8.02 15.55 -3.27
C VAL A 31 7.27 16.14 -2.07
N GLY A 32 6.07 15.64 -1.83
CA GLY A 32 5.19 16.07 -0.74
C GLY A 32 4.87 14.93 0.22
N PRO A 33 4.49 15.23 1.47
CA PRO A 33 4.32 14.28 2.59
C PRO A 33 3.25 13.17 2.41
N LEU A 34 2.61 13.08 1.25
CA LEU A 34 1.70 11.99 0.88
C LEU A 34 2.45 10.75 0.34
N SER A 35 3.64 10.91 -0.27
CA SER A 35 4.38 9.78 -0.88
C SER A 35 4.98 8.80 0.17
N ARG A 36 5.34 9.30 1.36
CA ARG A 36 5.79 8.46 2.49
C ARG A 36 4.71 7.51 3.00
N TYR A 37 3.44 7.93 2.96
CA TYR A 37 2.33 7.11 3.46
C TYR A 37 2.13 5.90 2.56
N ASP A 38 2.12 6.12 1.24
CA ASP A 38 1.85 5.07 0.25
C ASP A 38 2.95 4.00 0.23
N VAL A 39 4.22 4.39 0.29
CA VAL A 39 5.33 3.43 0.44
C VAL A 39 5.18 2.61 1.71
N ASN A 40 4.89 3.23 2.86
CA ASN A 40 4.75 2.50 4.12
C ASN A 40 3.51 1.59 4.16
N VAL A 41 2.39 1.99 3.52
CA VAL A 41 1.22 1.15 3.35
C VAL A 41 1.56 -0.08 2.52
N LEU A 42 2.30 0.09 1.42
CA LEU A 42 2.75 -1.04 0.59
C LEU A 42 3.69 -1.96 1.36
N LEU A 43 4.66 -1.41 2.10
CA LEU A 43 5.55 -2.22 2.95
C LEU A 43 4.77 -3.00 4.01
N TYR A 44 3.75 -2.38 4.61
CA TYR A 44 2.88 -3.05 5.57
C TYR A 44 2.04 -4.15 4.92
N ARG A 45 1.52 -3.92 3.70
CA ARG A 45 0.81 -4.95 2.92
C ARG A 45 1.74 -6.10 2.54
N LEU A 46 2.95 -5.81 2.05
CA LEU A 46 3.96 -6.85 1.77
C LEU A 46 4.29 -7.66 3.02
N LYS A 47 4.31 -7.04 4.20
CA LYS A 47 4.51 -7.76 5.46
C LYS A 47 3.32 -8.66 5.82
N LYS A 48 2.09 -8.14 5.70
CA LYS A 48 0.89 -8.75 6.30
C LYS A 48 0.04 -9.59 5.34
N ASP A 49 0.10 -9.34 4.04
CA ASP A 49 -0.71 -9.99 3.01
C ASP A 49 0.19 -10.90 2.16
N ALA A 50 0.13 -12.20 2.44
CA ALA A 50 0.90 -13.21 1.72
C ALA A 50 0.54 -13.28 0.23
N ALA A 51 -0.75 -13.12 -0.12
CA ALA A 51 -1.20 -13.18 -1.51
C ALA A 51 -0.74 -11.95 -2.31
N PHE A 52 -0.69 -10.78 -1.67
CA PHE A 52 -0.05 -9.61 -2.27
C PHE A 52 1.45 -9.79 -2.42
N ARG A 53 2.13 -10.32 -1.40
CA ARG A 53 3.57 -10.61 -1.46
C ARG A 53 3.91 -11.62 -2.56
N ASP A 54 3.14 -12.69 -2.73
CA ASP A 54 3.37 -13.68 -3.78
C ASP A 54 3.17 -13.09 -5.18
N ARG A 55 2.14 -12.25 -5.36
CA ARG A 55 1.95 -11.50 -6.62
C ARG A 55 3.12 -10.58 -6.90
N PHE A 56 3.56 -9.82 -5.88
CA PHE A 56 4.71 -8.94 -5.97
C PHE A 56 5.98 -9.69 -6.34
N ARG A 57 6.23 -10.88 -5.79
CA ARG A 57 7.41 -11.70 -6.14
C ARG A 57 7.38 -12.22 -7.58
N ARG A 58 6.20 -12.47 -8.14
CA ARG A 58 6.03 -12.94 -9.51
C ARG A 58 6.16 -11.81 -10.53
N ASP A 59 5.50 -10.69 -10.25
CA ASP A 59 5.53 -9.49 -11.08
C ASP A 59 5.36 -8.24 -10.21
N PRO A 60 6.49 -7.63 -9.78
CA PRO A 60 6.46 -6.42 -8.96
C PRO A 60 5.80 -5.25 -9.71
N THR A 61 5.98 -5.16 -11.02
CA THR A 61 5.46 -4.05 -11.83
C THR A 61 3.94 -4.09 -11.90
N ASP A 62 3.36 -5.27 -12.18
CA ASP A 62 1.90 -5.44 -12.21
C ASP A 62 1.30 -5.31 -10.80
N ALA A 63 1.92 -5.89 -9.77
CA ALA A 63 1.44 -5.80 -8.39
C ALA A 63 1.36 -4.35 -7.87
N LEU A 64 2.23 -3.46 -8.37
CA LEU A 64 2.28 -2.03 -8.03
C LEU A 64 1.48 -1.14 -9.00
N ARG A 65 0.88 -1.68 -10.06
CA ARG A 65 0.24 -0.88 -11.12
C ARG A 65 -0.88 0.04 -10.62
N ALA A 66 -1.60 -0.41 -9.59
CA ALA A 66 -2.70 0.34 -8.97
C ALA A 66 -2.24 1.33 -7.89
N ALA A 67 -0.95 1.33 -7.54
CA ALA A 67 -0.41 2.24 -6.53
C ALA A 67 0.00 3.57 -7.17
N GLU A 68 -0.35 4.68 -6.51
CA GLU A 68 0.02 6.03 -6.91
C GLU A 68 1.47 6.35 -6.51
N LEU A 69 2.42 5.63 -7.10
CA LEU A 69 3.86 5.79 -6.86
C LEU A 69 4.48 6.73 -7.89
N SER A 70 5.44 7.54 -7.44
CA SER A 70 6.41 8.16 -8.33
C SER A 70 7.29 7.10 -9.00
N ASP A 71 7.95 7.50 -10.09
CA ASP A 71 8.84 6.59 -10.83
C ASP A 71 10.01 6.10 -9.93
N ASP A 72 10.56 6.97 -9.09
CA ASP A 72 11.62 6.65 -8.14
C ASP A 72 11.19 5.63 -7.08
N GLU A 73 9.98 5.76 -6.54
CA GLU A 73 9.44 4.82 -5.55
C GLU A 73 9.13 3.47 -6.18
N ARG A 74 8.56 3.49 -7.39
CA ARG A 74 8.28 2.28 -8.14
C ARG A 74 9.58 1.55 -8.46
N ASP A 75 10.59 2.22 -8.99
CA ASP A 75 11.90 1.61 -9.27
C ASP A 75 12.54 1.04 -8.00
N ALA A 76 12.52 1.80 -6.90
CA ALA A 76 13.07 1.34 -5.62
C ALA A 76 12.34 0.10 -5.08
N LEU A 77 11.01 0.01 -5.23
CA LEU A 77 10.23 -1.16 -4.83
C LEU A 77 10.50 -2.34 -5.76
N VAL A 78 10.44 -2.14 -7.09
CA VAL A 78 10.66 -3.20 -8.09
C VAL A 78 12.04 -3.83 -7.96
N ARG A 79 13.08 -3.01 -7.77
CA ARG A 79 14.46 -3.49 -7.54
C ARG A 79 14.70 -3.98 -6.12
N TRP A 80 13.71 -3.81 -5.25
CA TRP A 80 13.83 -4.03 -3.82
C TRP A 80 15.12 -3.42 -3.24
N ASN A 81 15.31 -2.11 -3.39
CA ASN A 81 16.47 -1.39 -2.89
C ASN A 81 16.18 -0.81 -1.50
N PRO A 82 16.55 -1.47 -0.39
CA PRO A 82 16.10 -1.06 0.95
C PRO A 82 16.70 0.28 1.37
N ARG A 83 17.92 0.58 0.91
CA ARG A 83 18.56 1.87 1.14
C ARG A 83 17.75 3.00 0.47
N ARG A 84 17.45 2.86 -0.82
CA ARG A 84 16.68 3.87 -1.55
C ARG A 84 15.26 4.00 -1.00
N LEU A 85 14.62 2.89 -0.66
CA LEU A 85 13.30 2.90 -0.01
C LEU A 85 13.32 3.62 1.33
N ASN A 86 14.40 3.49 2.11
CA ASN A 86 14.56 4.23 3.35
C ASN A 86 14.78 5.74 3.13
N GLU A 87 15.62 6.11 2.14
CA GLU A 87 15.82 7.52 1.73
C GLU A 87 14.51 8.17 1.28
N LEU A 88 13.63 7.42 0.62
CA LEU A 88 12.28 7.84 0.20
C LEU A 88 11.26 7.87 1.36
N GLY A 89 11.67 7.57 2.59
CA GLY A 89 10.84 7.63 3.80
C GLY A 89 10.10 6.34 4.16
N GLY A 90 10.49 5.22 3.54
CA GLY A 90 10.08 3.89 3.96
C GLY A 90 10.65 3.53 5.34
N SER A 91 9.82 2.90 6.17
CA SER A 91 10.22 2.44 7.49
C SER A 91 11.26 1.33 7.38
N LEU A 92 12.48 1.60 7.87
CA LEU A 92 13.56 0.61 7.92
C LEU A 92 13.14 -0.66 8.67
N HIS A 93 12.40 -0.51 9.77
CA HIS A 93 11.87 -1.65 10.51
C HIS A 93 10.94 -2.53 9.66
N LEU A 94 10.09 -1.94 8.80
CA LEU A 94 9.26 -2.73 7.88
C LEU A 94 10.12 -3.41 6.81
N LEU A 95 11.06 -2.67 6.19
CA LEU A 95 11.96 -3.21 5.15
C LEU A 95 12.71 -4.46 5.62
N LEU A 96 13.21 -4.45 6.87
CA LEU A 96 13.95 -5.57 7.46
C LEU A 96 13.06 -6.71 7.97
N SER A 97 11.74 -6.52 8.03
CA SER A 97 10.80 -7.49 8.63
C SER A 97 9.79 -8.06 7.65
N ILE A 98 9.98 -7.85 6.35
CA ILE A 98 9.15 -8.48 5.32
C ILE A 98 9.75 -9.84 4.97
N PRO A 99 9.00 -10.95 5.19
CA PRO A 99 9.46 -12.29 4.87
C PRO A 99 9.84 -12.41 3.39
N ASP A 100 10.88 -13.18 3.11
CA ASP A 100 11.25 -13.64 1.77
C ASP A 100 11.54 -12.53 0.73
N LEU A 101 11.75 -11.29 1.18
CA LEU A 101 12.24 -10.18 0.36
C LEU A 101 13.60 -9.65 0.85
N GLY A 102 14.03 -9.98 2.07
CA GLY A 102 15.23 -9.43 2.71
C GLY A 102 16.55 -10.14 2.45
N ALA A 103 16.64 -11.10 1.53
CA ALA A 103 17.88 -11.84 1.30
C ALA A 103 18.04 -12.26 -0.17
N HIS A 104 18.79 -11.44 -0.92
CA HIS A 104 19.56 -11.86 -2.09
C HIS A 104 20.96 -11.28 -1.98
#